data_AF-A0AAP8Q8Z5-F1
#
_entry.id   AF-A0AAP8Q8Z5-F1
#
_cell.length_a   1.000
_cell.length_b   1.000
_cell.length_c   1.000
_cell.angle_alpha   90.00
_cell.angle_beta   90.00
_cell.angle_gamma   90.00
#
_symmetry.space_group_name_H-M   'P 1'
#
loop_
_entity.id
_entity.type
_entity.pdbx_description
1 polymer ?
#
loop_
_entity_poly.entity_id
_entity_poly.type
_entity_poly.pdbx_seq_one_letter_code
_entity_poly.pdbx_strand_id
1 'polypeptide(L)'
;MRKIAVVGFVVGLILSGCSGTSNNGTEVSCVTKPVEAPSTPSVEKTLTSTEQIAIEYITVMQNRQDTELKKKFVAEKITPEVRPIFEMATKSLSAKSAILDNVTVVKSVDYEMGGKKATAVLIVGVKESEKSVEEIVLVSDGKVGWVHTKADSPEQFDKFRIFNGIIQLGYTPHRQKLASVLGYLAPYLTANSIL
;
A
#
# COMPACT_ATOMS: atom_id res chain seq x y z
N MET A 1 -19.08 -51.24 3.99
CA MET A 1 -18.55 -50.97 2.63
C MET A 1 -19.53 -50.06 1.89
N ARG A 2 -19.14 -48.85 1.51
CA ARG A 2 -19.93 -47.94 0.65
C ARG A 2 -19.03 -47.47 -0.50
N LYS A 3 -19.51 -47.58 -1.73
CA LYS A 3 -18.75 -47.26 -2.95
C LYS A 3 -18.83 -45.75 -3.21
N ILE A 4 -17.70 -45.11 -3.44
CA ILE A 4 -17.63 -43.71 -3.88
C ILE A 4 -17.49 -43.73 -5.41
N ALA A 5 -18.40 -43.04 -6.09
CA ALA A 5 -18.32 -42.84 -7.54
C ALA A 5 -17.56 -41.53 -7.82
N VAL A 6 -16.49 -41.63 -8.61
CA VAL A 6 -15.71 -40.47 -9.08
C VAL A 6 -16.28 -40.01 -10.42
N VAL A 7 -16.81 -38.78 -10.47
CA VAL A 7 -17.17 -38.12 -11.73
C VAL A 7 -16.02 -37.19 -12.11
N GLY A 8 -15.25 -37.59 -13.11
CA GLY A 8 -14.17 -36.78 -13.65
C GLY A 8 -14.69 -35.68 -14.57
N PHE A 9 -14.11 -34.48 -14.48
CA PHE A 9 -14.40 -33.37 -15.38
C PHE A 9 -13.18 -33.14 -16.29
N VAL A 10 -13.36 -33.38 -17.59
CA VAL A 10 -12.33 -33.16 -18.62
C VAL A 10 -12.69 -31.90 -19.38
N VAL A 11 -11.82 -30.89 -19.34
CA VAL A 11 -11.92 -29.71 -20.20
C VAL A 11 -10.90 -29.84 -21.32
N GLY A 12 -11.37 -29.91 -22.56
CA GLY A 12 -10.52 -30.07 -23.73
C GLY A 12 -9.84 -28.77 -24.15
N LEU A 13 -8.58 -28.88 -24.58
CA LEU A 13 -7.91 -27.88 -25.40
C LEU A 13 -8.53 -27.87 -26.82
N ILE A 14 -8.79 -26.68 -27.36
CA ILE A 14 -8.99 -26.47 -28.79
C ILE A 14 -8.01 -25.42 -29.30
N LEU A 15 -7.16 -25.84 -30.24
CA LEU A 15 -6.16 -25.04 -30.95
C LEU A 15 -6.50 -25.05 -32.44
N SER A 16 -6.83 -23.89 -33.03
CA SER A 16 -6.90 -23.60 -34.47
C SER A 16 -7.31 -22.11 -34.64
N GLY A 17 -6.89 -21.33 -35.65
CA GLY A 17 -5.88 -21.55 -36.70
C GLY A 17 -5.86 -20.39 -37.72
N CYS A 18 -4.66 -19.98 -38.13
CA CYS A 18 -4.23 -19.15 -39.28
C CYS A 18 -5.17 -18.17 -40.06
N SER A 19 -4.76 -16.89 -40.06
CA SER A 19 -4.26 -16.09 -41.21
C SER A 19 -5.02 -15.94 -42.55
N GLY A 20 -5.12 -14.68 -43.03
CA GLY A 20 -5.40 -14.33 -44.43
C GLY A 20 -5.28 -12.83 -44.74
N THR A 21 -4.41 -12.45 -45.69
CA THR A 21 -4.17 -11.05 -46.14
C THR A 21 -4.82 -10.81 -47.51
N SER A 22 -5.45 -9.64 -47.77
CA SER A 22 -5.40 -8.98 -49.10
C SER A 22 -6.07 -7.59 -49.21
N ASN A 23 -5.37 -6.65 -49.85
CA ASN A 23 -5.81 -5.55 -50.72
C ASN A 23 -6.29 -4.16 -50.24
N ASN A 24 -5.80 -3.16 -50.99
CA ASN A 24 -6.07 -1.72 -50.96
C ASN A 24 -7.42 -1.33 -51.59
N GLY A 25 -7.97 -0.20 -51.14
CA GLY A 25 -9.00 0.57 -51.85
C GLY A 25 -9.07 2.01 -51.31
N THR A 26 -8.82 3.00 -52.16
CA THR A 26 -8.78 4.43 -51.79
C THR A 26 -10.11 5.12 -52.09
N GLU A 27 -10.72 5.75 -51.09
CA GLU A 27 -11.66 6.87 -51.28
C GLU A 27 -11.43 7.96 -50.23
N VAL A 28 -11.60 9.22 -50.63
CA VAL A 28 -11.36 10.41 -49.80
C VAL A 28 -12.67 11.15 -49.59
N SER A 29 -13.05 11.42 -48.34
CA SER A 29 -14.04 12.45 -48.00
C SER A 29 -13.81 13.02 -46.59
N CYS A 30 -14.45 14.15 -46.29
CA CYS A 30 -13.87 15.20 -45.46
C CYS A 30 -14.32 15.27 -43.98
N VAL A 31 -13.37 15.72 -43.15
CA VAL A 31 -13.53 16.54 -41.93
C VAL A 31 -14.69 16.23 -40.97
N THR A 32 -14.34 15.75 -39.77
CA THR A 32 -14.64 16.45 -38.50
C THR A 32 -13.61 16.07 -37.46
N LYS A 33 -13.12 17.05 -36.69
CA LYS A 33 -12.06 16.91 -35.69
C LYS A 33 -12.67 16.90 -34.27
N PRO A 34 -12.65 15.79 -33.53
CA PRO A 34 -12.81 15.83 -32.09
C PRO A 34 -11.52 16.39 -31.47
N VAL A 35 -11.65 17.35 -30.57
CA VAL A 35 -10.52 17.85 -29.79
C VAL A 35 -10.03 16.74 -28.87
N GLU A 36 -8.80 16.29 -29.08
CA GLU A 36 -8.13 15.37 -28.18
C GLU A 36 -7.95 16.05 -26.82
N ALA A 37 -8.74 15.63 -25.84
CA ALA A 37 -8.52 16.01 -24.46
C ALA A 37 -7.13 15.52 -24.04
N PRO A 38 -6.37 16.25 -23.19
CA PRO A 38 -5.05 15.82 -22.77
C PRO A 38 -5.13 14.49 -22.03
N SER A 39 -4.88 13.40 -22.75
CA SER A 39 -4.70 12.07 -22.19
C SER A 39 -3.38 12.08 -21.44
N THR A 40 -3.43 12.44 -20.16
CA THR A 40 -2.28 12.42 -19.26
C THR A 40 -1.59 11.07 -19.43
N PRO A 41 -0.30 11.02 -19.81
CA PRO A 41 0.38 9.75 -20.00
C PRO A 41 0.44 9.05 -18.64
N SER A 42 -0.39 8.02 -18.48
CA SER A 42 -0.30 7.08 -17.37
C SER A 42 0.98 6.28 -17.55
N VAL A 43 2.10 6.87 -17.13
CA VAL A 43 3.40 6.19 -17.06
C VAL A 43 3.20 4.99 -16.15
N GLU A 44 3.18 3.81 -16.76
CA GLU A 44 3.08 2.52 -16.07
C GLU A 44 4.34 2.36 -15.22
N LYS A 45 4.24 2.75 -13.94
CA LYS A 45 5.37 2.77 -13.02
C LYS A 45 5.88 1.35 -12.82
N THR A 46 7.04 1.05 -13.40
CA THR A 46 7.76 -0.20 -13.11
C THR A 46 8.10 -0.25 -11.63
N LEU A 47 7.47 -1.17 -10.89
CA LEU A 47 7.66 -1.31 -9.45
C LEU A 47 9.04 -1.90 -9.13
N THR A 48 9.70 -1.35 -8.11
CA THR A 48 10.94 -1.96 -7.58
C THR A 48 10.65 -3.32 -6.92
N SER A 49 11.67 -4.15 -6.68
CA SER A 49 11.50 -5.42 -5.96
C SER A 49 10.89 -5.23 -4.57
N THR A 50 11.27 -4.18 -3.85
CA THR A 50 10.71 -3.79 -2.56
C THR A 50 9.23 -3.40 -2.67
N GLU A 51 8.87 -2.64 -3.69
CA GLU A 51 7.47 -2.26 -3.96
C GLU A 51 6.61 -3.47 -4.35
N GLN A 52 7.17 -4.41 -5.12
CA GLN A 52 6.51 -5.68 -5.44
C GLN A 52 6.25 -6.53 -4.20
N ILE A 53 7.20 -6.64 -3.26
CA ILE A 53 7.02 -7.35 -1.99
C ILE A 53 5.89 -6.73 -1.14
N ALA A 54 5.77 -5.40 -1.17
CA ALA A 54 4.69 -4.71 -0.47
C ALA A 54 3.30 -5.00 -1.08
N ILE A 55 3.18 -5.08 -2.41
CA ILE A 55 1.96 -5.55 -3.09
C ILE A 55 1.70 -7.05 -2.84
N GLU A 56 2.75 -7.88 -2.81
CA GLU A 56 2.66 -9.31 -2.50
C GLU A 56 2.12 -9.54 -1.09
N TYR A 57 2.52 -8.71 -0.11
CA TYR A 57 1.93 -8.71 1.23
C TYR A 57 0.42 -8.45 1.21
N ILE A 58 -0.04 -7.38 0.58
CA ILE A 58 -1.48 -7.05 0.54
C ILE A 58 -2.25 -8.18 -0.15
N THR A 59 -1.76 -8.67 -1.29
CA THR A 59 -2.46 -9.70 -2.05
C THR A 59 -2.48 -11.06 -1.34
N VAL A 60 -1.38 -11.50 -0.72
CA VAL A 60 -1.25 -12.83 -0.08
C VAL A 60 -1.68 -12.85 1.39
N MET A 61 -1.17 -11.94 2.21
CA MET A 61 -1.46 -11.95 3.66
C MET A 61 -2.80 -11.31 4.00
N GLN A 62 -3.13 -10.19 3.37
CA GLN A 62 -4.34 -9.42 3.70
C GLN A 62 -5.56 -9.86 2.87
N ASN A 63 -5.44 -10.02 1.55
CA ASN A 63 -6.61 -10.26 0.70
C ASN A 63 -6.97 -11.74 0.52
N ARG A 64 -6.00 -12.68 0.46
CA ARG A 64 -6.31 -14.11 0.29
C ARG A 64 -6.88 -14.75 1.56
N GLN A 65 -7.63 -15.83 1.35
CA GLN A 65 -8.11 -16.75 2.40
C GLN A 65 -7.30 -18.05 2.46
N ASP A 66 -6.32 -18.24 1.58
CA ASP A 66 -5.50 -19.46 1.51
C ASP A 66 -4.42 -19.46 2.62
N THR A 67 -4.65 -20.28 3.64
CA THR A 67 -3.76 -20.45 4.79
C THR A 67 -2.37 -20.98 4.43
N GLU A 68 -2.22 -21.84 3.42
CA GLU A 68 -0.93 -22.43 3.06
C GLU A 68 -0.07 -21.43 2.27
N LEU A 69 -0.68 -20.65 1.37
CA LEU A 69 0.00 -19.53 0.72
C LEU A 69 0.44 -18.46 1.74
N LYS A 70 -0.40 -18.16 2.74
CA LYS A 70 -0.02 -17.27 3.85
C LYS A 70 1.18 -17.83 4.63
N LYS A 71 1.14 -19.09 5.07
CA LYS A 71 2.27 -19.74 5.78
C LYS A 71 3.56 -19.68 4.98
N LYS A 72 3.51 -19.97 3.68
CA LYS A 72 4.67 -19.89 2.79
C LYS A 72 5.23 -18.47 2.73
N PHE A 73 4.36 -17.47 2.53
CA PHE A 73 4.77 -16.06 2.55
C PHE A 73 5.39 -15.66 3.90
N VAL A 74 4.86 -16.16 5.03
CA VAL A 74 5.41 -15.87 6.36
C VAL A 74 6.81 -16.49 6.57
N ALA A 75 7.06 -17.69 6.05
CA ALA A 75 8.39 -18.28 6.08
C ALA A 75 9.40 -17.53 5.17
N GLU A 76 8.98 -17.18 3.94
CA GLU A 76 9.86 -16.68 2.89
C GLU A 76 10.04 -15.15 2.88
N LYS A 77 9.01 -14.38 3.25
CA LYS A 77 8.90 -12.94 2.99
C LYS A 77 8.71 -12.08 4.24
N ILE A 78 8.57 -12.65 5.43
CA ILE A 78 8.53 -11.91 6.71
C ILE A 78 9.89 -12.00 7.43
N THR A 79 10.33 -10.91 8.06
CA THR A 79 11.58 -10.89 8.84
C THR A 79 11.46 -11.78 10.09
N PRO A 80 12.54 -12.47 10.52
CA PRO A 80 12.49 -13.40 11.65
C PRO A 80 11.91 -12.80 12.94
N GLU A 81 12.19 -11.53 13.22
CA GLU A 81 11.83 -10.86 14.47
C GLU A 81 10.32 -10.72 14.70
N VAL A 82 9.55 -10.53 13.62
CA VAL A 82 8.08 -10.38 13.70
C VAL A 82 7.32 -11.61 13.19
N ARG A 83 8.03 -12.59 12.62
CA ARG A 83 7.43 -13.81 12.05
C ARG A 83 6.39 -14.47 12.98
N PRO A 84 6.61 -14.65 14.29
CA PRO A 84 5.61 -15.28 15.17
C PRO A 84 4.26 -14.57 15.19
N ILE A 85 4.23 -13.24 15.02
CA ILE A 85 3.00 -12.46 14.97
C ILE A 85 2.25 -12.75 13.68
N PHE A 86 2.95 -12.78 12.54
CA PHE A 86 2.35 -13.12 11.25
C PHE A 86 1.97 -14.60 11.13
N GLU A 87 2.66 -15.53 11.80
CA GLU A 87 2.28 -16.96 11.93
C GLU A 87 0.97 -17.15 12.72
N MET A 88 0.68 -16.27 13.69
CA MET A 88 -0.64 -16.24 14.32
C MET A 88 -1.70 -15.71 13.34
N ALA A 89 -1.37 -14.66 12.59
CA ALA A 89 -2.29 -14.06 11.61
C ALA A 89 -2.67 -15.02 10.46
N THR A 90 -1.84 -15.99 10.07
CA THR A 90 -2.22 -16.97 9.03
C THR A 90 -3.39 -17.88 9.45
N LYS A 91 -3.68 -17.99 10.74
CA LYS A 91 -4.77 -18.82 11.27
C LYS A 91 -6.13 -18.11 11.21
N SER A 92 -6.13 -16.80 10.96
CA SER A 92 -7.33 -15.98 10.84
C SER A 92 -7.66 -15.74 9.36
N LEU A 93 -8.91 -16.02 8.98
CA LEU A 93 -9.43 -15.58 7.69
C LEU A 93 -9.59 -14.06 7.73
N SER A 94 -9.16 -13.39 6.66
CA SER A 94 -9.34 -11.96 6.51
C SER A 94 -10.83 -11.62 6.40
N ALA A 95 -11.31 -10.68 7.21
CA ALA A 95 -12.65 -10.14 7.05
C ALA A 95 -12.78 -9.46 5.68
N LYS A 96 -13.94 -9.56 5.03
CA LYS A 96 -14.18 -8.93 3.72
C LYS A 96 -13.93 -7.41 3.74
N SER A 97 -14.30 -6.75 4.84
CA SER A 97 -14.04 -5.32 5.08
C SER A 97 -12.56 -4.93 5.20
N ALA A 98 -11.66 -5.89 5.40
CA ALA A 98 -10.21 -5.66 5.47
C ALA A 98 -9.51 -5.84 4.11
N ILE A 99 -10.18 -6.43 3.11
CA ILE A 99 -9.66 -6.58 1.75
C ILE A 99 -9.41 -5.18 1.16
N LEU A 100 -8.20 -4.97 0.66
CA LEU A 100 -7.79 -3.74 0.01
C LEU A 100 -7.69 -3.99 -1.50
N ASP A 101 -8.67 -3.52 -2.26
CA ASP A 101 -8.74 -3.65 -3.71
C ASP A 101 -8.05 -2.50 -4.45
N ASN A 102 -7.82 -2.65 -5.76
CA ASN A 102 -7.21 -1.62 -6.63
C ASN A 102 -5.89 -1.03 -6.08
N VAL A 103 -5.06 -1.92 -5.53
CA VAL A 103 -3.84 -1.60 -4.81
C VAL A 103 -2.78 -0.97 -5.73
N THR A 104 -2.26 0.20 -5.36
CA THR A 104 -1.21 0.91 -6.09
C THR A 104 -0.13 1.44 -5.14
N VAL A 105 1.12 1.51 -5.60
CA VAL A 105 2.22 2.09 -4.84
C VAL A 105 2.36 3.58 -5.17
N VAL A 106 2.03 4.43 -4.20
CA VAL A 106 2.16 5.89 -4.34
C VAL A 106 3.62 6.32 -4.25
N LYS A 107 4.35 5.82 -3.24
CA LYS A 107 5.73 6.24 -2.95
C LYS A 107 6.49 5.17 -2.17
N SER A 108 7.79 5.08 -2.38
CA SER A 108 8.72 4.31 -1.56
C SER A 108 9.83 5.22 -1.05
N VAL A 109 10.35 4.94 0.15
CA VAL A 109 11.28 5.81 0.88
C VAL A 109 12.26 4.97 1.70
N ASP A 110 13.55 5.08 1.43
CA ASP A 110 14.57 4.48 2.27
C ASP A 110 14.78 5.30 3.56
N TYR A 111 14.94 4.59 4.67
CA TYR A 111 15.25 5.15 5.99
C TYR A 111 16.18 4.22 6.76
N GLU A 112 16.81 4.75 7.81
CA GLU A 112 17.62 3.96 8.73
C GLU A 112 17.13 4.18 10.16
N MET A 113 16.98 3.10 10.93
CA MET A 113 16.55 3.15 12.33
C MET A 113 17.33 2.12 13.13
N GLY A 114 18.04 2.58 14.18
CA GLY A 114 18.86 1.69 15.02
C GLY A 114 19.97 0.96 14.26
N GLY A 115 20.52 1.58 13.19
CA GLY A 115 21.54 0.97 12.33
C GLY A 115 21.02 -0.08 11.33
N LYS A 116 19.70 -0.32 11.27
CA LYS A 116 19.07 -1.14 10.24
C LYS A 116 18.46 -0.24 9.15
N LYS A 117 18.74 -0.56 7.89
CA LYS A 117 18.17 0.11 6.71
C LYS A 117 16.90 -0.59 6.27
N ALA A 118 15.87 0.17 5.93
CA ALA A 118 14.61 -0.35 5.42
C ALA A 118 13.96 0.66 4.47
N THR A 119 13.04 0.19 3.65
CA THR A 119 12.21 1.03 2.77
C THR A 119 10.78 1.03 3.31
N ALA A 120 10.20 2.21 3.53
CA ALA A 120 8.78 2.39 3.78
C ALA A 120 8.06 2.58 2.43
N VAL A 121 7.10 1.69 2.13
CA VAL A 121 6.30 1.73 0.89
C VAL A 121 4.88 2.16 1.25
N LEU A 122 4.48 3.34 0.78
CA LEU A 122 3.11 3.85 0.88
C LEU A 122 2.26 3.26 -0.26
N ILE A 123 1.25 2.51 0.15
CA ILE A 123 0.23 1.91 -0.71
C ILE A 123 -1.09 2.66 -0.53
N VAL A 124 -1.82 2.83 -1.63
CA VAL A 124 -3.24 3.21 -1.63
C VAL A 124 -4.06 2.11 -2.27
N GLY A 125 -5.23 1.83 -1.71
CA GLY A 125 -6.26 1.02 -2.34
C GLY A 125 -7.66 1.42 -1.86
N VAL A 126 -8.63 0.54 -2.08
CA VAL A 126 -10.05 0.75 -1.79
C VAL A 126 -10.53 -0.35 -0.84
N LYS A 127 -11.26 0.01 0.22
CA LYS A 127 -12.01 -0.95 1.04
C LYS A 127 -13.50 -0.78 0.77
N GLU A 128 -14.31 -1.81 1.07
CA GLU A 128 -15.76 -1.79 0.83
C GLU A 128 -16.48 -0.56 1.42
N SER A 129 -15.97 -0.02 2.53
CA SER A 129 -16.48 1.17 3.21
C SER A 129 -15.78 2.49 2.87
N GLU A 130 -14.62 2.47 2.19
CA GLU A 130 -13.75 3.65 2.07
C GLU A 130 -13.00 3.69 0.73
N LYS A 131 -13.18 4.80 -0.01
CA LYS A 131 -12.72 4.95 -1.39
C LYS A 131 -11.22 5.18 -1.58
N SER A 132 -10.48 5.45 -0.50
CA SER A 132 -9.03 5.64 -0.54
C SER A 132 -8.45 5.36 0.83
N VAL A 133 -7.85 4.19 0.99
CA VAL A 133 -7.23 3.73 2.23
C VAL A 133 -5.72 3.65 2.02
N GLU A 134 -4.97 4.30 2.91
CA GLU A 134 -3.51 4.28 2.92
C GLU A 134 -2.97 3.26 3.91
N GLU A 135 -1.98 2.48 3.49
CA GLU A 135 -1.22 1.55 4.33
C GLU A 135 0.27 1.68 4.03
N ILE A 136 1.12 1.57 5.05
CA ILE A 136 2.58 1.71 4.92
C ILE A 136 3.24 0.38 5.27
N VAL A 137 3.85 -0.27 4.27
CA VAL A 137 4.60 -1.52 4.45
C VAL A 137 6.08 -1.21 4.64
N LEU A 138 6.68 -1.69 5.73
CA LEU A 138 8.10 -1.55 6.01
C LEU A 138 8.84 -2.81 5.53
N VAL A 139 9.81 -2.65 4.63
CA VAL A 139 10.57 -3.77 4.03
C VAL A 139 12.07 -3.60 4.32
N SER A 140 12.71 -4.63 4.88
CA SER A 140 14.15 -4.73 5.14
C SER A 140 14.67 -6.00 4.46
N ASP A 141 15.81 -5.92 3.76
CA ASP A 141 16.50 -7.10 3.21
C ASP A 141 15.59 -8.02 2.35
N GLY A 142 14.67 -7.41 1.58
CA GLY A 142 13.70 -8.14 0.75
C GLY A 142 12.58 -8.85 1.53
N LYS A 143 12.34 -8.47 2.79
CA LYS A 143 11.31 -9.04 3.67
C LYS A 143 10.51 -7.95 4.36
N VAL A 144 9.20 -8.16 4.54
CA VAL A 144 8.34 -7.27 5.34
C VAL A 144 8.71 -7.39 6.81
N GLY A 145 9.03 -6.25 7.42
CA GLY A 145 9.31 -6.12 8.85
C GLY A 145 8.10 -5.64 9.66
N TRP A 146 7.21 -4.82 9.07
CA TRP A 146 5.94 -4.44 9.71
C TRP A 146 4.99 -3.77 8.71
N VAL A 147 3.73 -3.57 9.10
CA VAL A 147 2.75 -2.78 8.36
C VAL A 147 2.03 -1.82 9.31
N HIS A 148 1.93 -0.56 8.91
CA HIS A 148 1.22 0.49 9.63
C HIS A 148 -0.03 0.90 8.87
N THR A 149 -1.18 0.77 9.51
CA THR A 149 -2.40 1.47 9.11
C THR A 149 -2.64 2.67 10.05
N LYS A 150 -3.40 3.64 9.58
CA LYS A 150 -3.83 4.79 10.40
C LYS A 150 -4.74 4.38 11.57
N ALA A 151 -5.46 3.27 11.44
CA ALA A 151 -6.34 2.75 12.49
C ALA A 151 -5.55 2.08 13.63
N ASP A 152 -4.56 1.26 13.30
CA ASP A 152 -3.82 0.47 14.29
C ASP A 152 -2.71 1.26 15.00
N SER A 153 -2.16 2.27 14.32
CA SER A 153 -0.93 2.95 14.79
C SER A 153 -0.81 4.39 14.27
N PRO A 154 -1.77 5.28 14.57
CA PRO A 154 -1.87 6.61 13.97
C PRO A 154 -0.58 7.43 14.06
N GLU A 155 0.09 7.47 15.23
CA GLU A 155 1.35 8.20 15.37
C GLU A 155 2.49 7.67 14.49
N GLN A 156 2.58 6.34 14.31
CA GLN A 156 3.65 5.73 13.52
C GLN A 156 3.35 5.86 12.03
N PHE A 157 2.10 5.66 11.66
CA PHE A 157 1.59 5.95 10.32
C PHE A 157 1.87 7.40 9.93
N ASP A 158 1.47 8.37 10.76
CA ASP A 158 1.69 9.79 10.51
C ASP A 158 3.20 10.12 10.46
N LYS A 159 4.05 9.54 11.33
CA LYS A 159 5.52 9.71 11.22
C LYS A 159 6.06 9.27 9.86
N PHE A 160 5.73 8.07 9.39
CA PHE A 160 6.20 7.59 8.07
C PHE A 160 5.56 8.36 6.90
N ARG A 161 4.31 8.82 7.04
CA ARG A 161 3.60 9.62 6.04
C ARG A 161 4.17 11.05 5.92
N ILE A 162 4.50 11.68 7.05
CA ILE A 162 5.04 13.05 7.17
C ILE A 162 6.54 13.09 6.88
N PHE A 163 7.30 12.01 7.15
CA PHE A 163 8.74 11.91 6.83
C PHE A 163 9.04 12.23 5.35
N ASN A 164 8.03 12.17 4.48
CA ASN A 164 8.17 12.57 3.09
C ASN A 164 7.10 13.57 2.59
N GLY A 165 6.61 14.41 3.51
CA GLY A 165 5.61 15.47 3.32
C GLY A 165 5.99 16.84 3.92
N ILE A 166 7.29 17.07 4.21
CA ILE A 166 7.92 18.27 4.82
C ILE A 166 8.07 18.22 6.36
N ILE A 167 9.33 18.07 6.79
CA ILE A 167 9.97 18.73 7.94
C ILE A 167 11.43 19.02 7.50
N GLN A 168 12.11 20.17 7.68
CA GLN A 168 11.76 21.60 7.86
C GLN A 168 10.26 21.88 8.08
N LEU A 169 9.74 22.04 9.29
CA LEU A 169 10.30 22.74 10.43
C LEU A 169 10.02 21.95 11.72
N GLY A 170 11.00 21.90 12.63
CA GLY A 170 10.76 21.44 14.00
C GLY A 170 10.69 19.93 14.21
N TYR A 171 11.84 19.25 14.13
CA TYR A 171 12.08 18.11 15.01
C TYR A 171 12.19 18.64 16.45
N THR A 172 11.05 18.83 17.12
CA THR A 172 10.97 19.19 18.54
C THR A 172 10.10 18.18 19.26
N PRO A 173 10.68 17.15 19.91
CA PRO A 173 9.96 16.50 20.99
C PRO A 173 9.69 17.52 22.10
N HIS A 174 8.49 17.48 22.68
CA HIS A 174 8.20 18.01 24.02
C HIS A 174 8.00 19.54 24.25
N ARG A 175 7.69 20.36 23.23
CA ARG A 175 6.93 21.64 23.42
C ARG A 175 5.92 21.74 22.26
N GLN A 176 4.61 21.95 22.46
CA GLN A 176 4.02 23.18 23.01
C GLN A 176 2.72 23.00 23.85
N LYS A 177 2.70 22.12 24.86
CA LYS A 177 1.72 22.27 25.97
C LYS A 177 1.99 23.51 26.86
N LEU A 178 2.93 24.37 26.43
CA LEU A 178 3.33 25.63 27.08
C LEU A 178 2.83 26.88 26.33
N ALA A 179 2.35 26.77 25.09
CA ALA A 179 1.77 27.92 24.37
C ALA A 179 0.43 28.36 24.98
N SER A 180 -0.39 27.39 25.42
CA SER A 180 -1.63 27.68 26.18
C SER A 180 -1.36 28.18 27.60
N VAL A 181 -0.20 27.84 28.20
CA VAL A 181 0.16 28.32 29.55
C VAL A 181 0.72 29.75 29.50
N LEU A 182 1.57 30.07 28.53
CA LEU A 182 2.13 31.41 28.35
C LEU A 182 1.09 32.41 27.80
N GLY A 183 0.12 31.95 27.01
CA GLY A 183 -1.05 32.76 26.63
C GLY A 183 -1.94 33.18 27.81
N TYR A 184 -1.92 32.44 28.93
CA TYR A 184 -2.67 32.74 30.14
C TYR A 184 -1.95 33.71 31.12
N LEU A 185 -0.66 33.99 30.90
CA LEU A 185 0.12 34.93 31.73
C LEU A 185 0.37 36.29 31.07
N ALA A 186 0.00 36.45 29.79
CA ALA A 186 0.12 37.71 29.06
C ALA A 186 -0.51 38.96 29.74
N PRO A 187 -1.66 38.90 30.45
CA PRO A 187 -2.21 40.08 31.12
C PRO A 187 -1.53 40.43 32.47
N TYR A 188 -0.58 39.64 32.96
CA TYR A 188 0.07 39.84 34.27
C TYR A 188 1.47 40.47 34.21
N LEU A 189 2.01 40.77 33.02
CA LEU A 189 3.33 41.40 32.84
C LEU A 189 3.29 42.86 32.38
N THR A 190 2.10 43.45 32.23
CA THR A 190 1.89 44.87 31.91
C THR A 190 1.39 45.68 33.12
N ALA A 191 1.91 45.35 34.31
CA ALA A 191 1.52 45.98 35.59
C ALA A 191 2.72 46.49 36.42
N ASN A 192 3.88 46.73 35.81
CA ASN A 192 5.07 47.27 36.51
C ASN A 192 5.90 48.22 35.60
N SER A 193 5.20 49.18 34.94
CA SER A 193 5.84 50.23 34.15
C SER A 193 5.09 51.58 34.18
N ILE A 194 4.54 51.96 35.34
CA ILE A 194 4.09 53.33 35.60
C ILE A 194 4.52 53.73 37.03
N LEU A 195 5.38 54.76 37.10
CA LEU A 195 5.88 55.50 38.27
C LEU A 195 6.78 54.73 39.26
#